data_AF-A0A9E1IQ73-F1
#
_entry.id   AF-A0A9E1IQ73-F1
#
_cell.length_a   1.000
_cell.length_b   1.000
_cell.length_c   1.000
_cell.angle_alpha   90.00
_cell.angle_beta   90.00
_cell.angle_gamma   90.00
#
_symmetry.space_group_name_H-M   'P 1'
#
loop_
_entity.id
_entity.type
_entity.pdbx_description
1 polymer ?
#
loop_
_entity_poly.entity_id
_entity_poly.type
_entity_poly.pdbx_seq_one_letter_code
_entity_poly.pdbx_strand_id
1 'polypeptide(L)'
;VGLARQEKRFISRVVSRVVRSKKRKPISDLFSWEAVGQPLPTEVEKAQLQLLEAARWAPSWANKQPWRFVLTPTEILLYKQSRQMKEDKDYTLVDCGIVMAHLHLAAKALGRGGAWYLDVDEIPGARRPVEPIGRYSFG
;
A
#
# COMPACT_ATOMS: atom_id res chain seq x y z
N VAL A 1 -29.24 26.37 35.96
CA VAL A 1 -29.24 26.80 34.54
C VAL A 1 -27.80 26.77 34.02
N GLY A 2 -27.53 26.03 32.93
CA GLY A 2 -26.19 25.99 32.30
C GLY A 2 -25.89 24.65 31.61
N LEU A 3 -26.16 24.57 30.31
CA LEU A 3 -26.28 23.35 29.48
C LEU A 3 -24.98 22.55 29.30
N ALA A 4 -25.00 21.27 29.70
CA ALA A 4 -24.11 20.24 29.16
C ALA A 4 -24.62 19.76 27.80
N ARG A 5 -24.21 20.42 26.71
CA ARG A 5 -24.56 20.01 25.34
C ARG A 5 -23.53 20.52 24.32
N GLN A 6 -22.43 19.79 24.10
CA GLN A 6 -21.81 19.63 22.76
C GLN A 6 -20.57 18.71 22.65
N GLU A 7 -20.06 18.04 23.69
CA GLU A 7 -18.79 17.31 23.57
C GLU A 7 -18.88 15.91 22.90
N LYS A 8 -20.07 15.28 22.89
CA LYS A 8 -20.26 13.91 22.37
C LYS A 8 -19.92 13.75 20.87
N ARG A 9 -20.10 14.81 20.06
CA ARG A 9 -19.88 14.77 18.60
C ARG A 9 -18.42 14.99 18.21
N PHE A 10 -17.62 15.64 19.07
CA PHE A 10 -16.18 15.80 18.86
C PHE A 10 -15.43 14.53 19.23
N ILE A 11 -15.73 13.93 20.39
CA ILE A 11 -15.09 12.70 20.86
C ILE A 11 -15.37 11.53 19.90
N SER A 12 -16.61 11.38 19.42
CA SER A 12 -16.94 10.31 18.46
C SER A 12 -16.24 10.47 17.11
N ARG A 13 -16.00 11.69 16.63
CA ARG A 13 -15.21 11.95 15.41
C ARG A 13 -13.74 11.62 15.59
N VAL A 14 -13.15 11.90 16.75
CA VAL A 14 -11.76 11.55 17.05
C VAL A 14 -11.61 10.03 17.16
N VAL A 15 -12.49 9.37 17.94
CA VAL A 15 -12.48 7.90 18.11
C VAL A 15 -12.71 7.18 16.77
N SER A 16 -13.70 7.61 15.98
CA SER A 16 -13.96 7.00 14.66
C SER A 16 -12.81 7.19 13.67
N ARG A 17 -12.07 8.30 13.71
CA ARG A 17 -10.85 8.48 12.91
C ARG A 17 -9.73 7.53 13.34
N VAL A 18 -9.53 7.32 14.65
CA VAL A 18 -8.56 6.36 15.17
C VAL A 18 -8.94 4.92 14.78
N VAL A 19 -10.22 4.54 14.88
CA VAL A 19 -10.70 3.22 14.47
C VAL A 19 -10.63 3.02 12.95
N ARG A 20 -10.98 4.04 12.16
CA ARG A 20 -10.84 4.01 10.69
C ARG A 20 -9.38 3.95 10.25
N SER A 21 -8.47 4.55 11.01
CA SER A 21 -7.02 4.44 10.82
C SER A 21 -6.47 3.02 11.06
N LYS A 22 -7.25 2.12 11.69
CA LYS A 22 -6.87 0.72 11.93
C LYS A 22 -7.37 -0.27 10.86
N LYS A 23 -8.26 0.14 9.95
CA LYS A 23 -8.76 -0.76 8.87
C LYS A 23 -7.85 -0.66 7.64
N ARG A 24 -7.01 -1.66 7.41
CA ARG A 24 -6.25 -1.80 6.14
C ARG A 24 -7.06 -2.54 5.09
N LYS A 25 -6.88 -2.19 3.81
CA LYS A 25 -7.48 -2.92 2.68
C LYS A 25 -6.99 -4.38 2.71
N PRO A 26 -7.83 -5.35 2.32
CA PRO A 26 -7.40 -6.74 2.24
C PRO A 26 -6.24 -6.90 1.26
N ILE A 27 -5.42 -7.94 1.45
CA ILE A 27 -4.27 -8.23 0.57
C ILE A 27 -4.70 -8.31 -0.90
N SER A 28 -5.85 -8.93 -1.19
CA SER A 28 -6.40 -9.06 -2.55
C SER A 28 -6.65 -7.74 -3.26
N ASP A 29 -6.88 -6.65 -2.52
CA ASP A 29 -7.12 -5.33 -3.10
C ASP A 29 -5.83 -4.58 -3.42
N LEU A 30 -4.70 -5.03 -2.86
CA LEU A 30 -3.41 -4.36 -2.91
C LEU A 30 -2.38 -5.10 -3.76
N PHE A 31 -2.46 -6.44 -3.81
CA PHE A 31 -1.45 -7.29 -4.42
C PHE A 31 -2.07 -8.18 -5.50
N SER A 32 -1.39 -8.31 -6.63
CA SER A 32 -1.73 -9.22 -7.73
C SER A 32 -0.52 -10.07 -8.11
N TRP A 33 -0.75 -11.22 -8.74
CA TRP A 33 0.31 -12.14 -9.19
C TRP A 33 0.51 -12.05 -10.71
N GLU A 34 1.74 -11.78 -11.15
CA GLU A 34 2.19 -11.63 -12.54
C GLU A 34 1.54 -10.51 -13.35
N ALA A 35 0.25 -10.25 -13.17
CA ALA A 35 -0.50 -9.20 -13.85
C ALA A 35 -1.60 -8.62 -12.96
N VAL A 36 -1.96 -7.35 -13.18
CA VAL A 36 -3.00 -6.64 -12.42
C VAL A 36 -4.32 -7.41 -12.45
N GLY A 37 -4.87 -7.64 -11.25
CA GLY A 37 -6.17 -8.30 -11.06
C GLY A 37 -6.11 -9.82 -11.00
N GLN A 38 -4.94 -10.43 -11.23
CA GLN A 38 -4.75 -11.86 -11.00
C GLN A 38 -4.57 -12.14 -9.50
N PRO A 39 -5.22 -13.17 -8.95
CA PRO A 39 -5.11 -13.51 -7.53
C PRO A 39 -3.71 -14.01 -7.19
N LEU A 40 -3.29 -13.83 -5.93
CA LEU A 40 -2.09 -14.50 -5.42
C LEU A 40 -2.25 -16.04 -5.51
N PRO A 41 -1.15 -16.79 -5.70
CA PRO A 41 -1.19 -18.25 -5.65
C PRO A 41 -1.80 -18.75 -4.34
N THR A 42 -2.42 -19.94 -4.37
CA THR A 42 -3.01 -20.56 -3.16
C THR A 42 -1.98 -20.76 -2.05
N GLU A 43 -0.74 -21.06 -2.44
CA GLU A 43 0.38 -21.22 -1.53
C GLU A 43 1.37 -20.08 -1.75
N VAL A 44 1.41 -19.16 -0.78
CA VAL A 44 2.41 -18.09 -0.72
C VAL A 44 3.32 -18.40 0.46
N GLU A 45 4.63 -18.37 0.22
CA GLU A 45 5.63 -18.57 1.27
C GLU A 45 5.37 -17.63 2.46
N LYS A 46 5.55 -18.14 3.68
CA LYS A 46 5.35 -17.36 4.92
C LYS A 46 6.15 -16.06 4.91
N ALA A 47 7.40 -16.09 4.46
CA ALA A 47 8.26 -14.92 4.39
C ALA A 47 7.71 -13.87 3.40
N GLN A 48 7.19 -14.31 2.26
CA GLN A 48 6.55 -13.43 1.28
C GLN A 48 5.28 -12.81 1.88
N LEU A 49 4.43 -13.58 2.57
CA LEU A 49 3.26 -13.05 3.27
C LEU A 49 3.63 -12.00 4.33
N GLN A 50 4.70 -12.23 5.11
CA GLN A 50 5.18 -11.26 6.09
C GLN A 50 5.63 -9.95 5.44
N LEU A 51 6.29 -10.04 4.28
CA LEU A 51 6.68 -8.87 3.48
C LEU A 51 5.45 -8.08 2.99
N LEU A 52 4.43 -8.78 2.47
CA LEU A 52 3.19 -8.16 1.99
C LEU A 52 2.41 -7.49 3.13
N GLU A 53 2.34 -8.13 4.30
CA GLU A 53 1.70 -7.54 5.48
C GLU A 53 2.45 -6.29 5.96
N ALA A 54 3.78 -6.28 5.96
CA ALA A 54 4.55 -5.09 6.33
C ALA A 54 4.21 -3.89 5.41
N ALA A 55 4.13 -4.12 4.10
CA ALA A 55 3.71 -3.11 3.14
C ALA A 55 2.23 -2.70 3.35
N ARG A 56 1.33 -3.66 3.62
CA ARG A 56 -0.09 -3.40 3.89
C ARG A 56 -0.29 -2.49 5.11
N TRP A 57 0.54 -2.62 6.14
CA TRP A 57 0.43 -1.86 7.38
C TRP A 57 1.04 -0.46 7.34
N ALA A 58 1.79 -0.11 6.30
CA ALA A 58 2.36 1.21 6.12
C ALA A 58 1.29 2.33 6.29
N PRO A 59 1.64 3.46 6.92
CA PRO A 59 0.72 4.59 7.06
C PRO A 59 0.50 5.28 5.70
N SER A 60 -0.67 5.89 5.53
CA SER A 60 -0.99 6.71 4.35
C SER A 60 -1.94 7.84 4.68
N TRP A 61 -1.90 8.91 3.89
CA TRP A 61 -2.84 10.02 4.01
C TRP A 61 -4.29 9.53 3.92
N ALA A 62 -5.11 9.95 4.90
CA ALA A 62 -6.51 9.54 5.05
C ALA A 62 -6.75 8.01 5.00
N ASN A 63 -5.71 7.21 5.29
CA ASN A 63 -5.71 5.75 5.17
C ASN A 63 -6.10 5.25 3.76
N LYS A 64 -5.77 6.02 2.72
CA LYS A 64 -6.15 5.71 1.33
C LYS A 64 -5.47 4.46 0.78
N GLN A 65 -4.25 4.15 1.24
CA GLN A 65 -3.41 3.07 0.71
C GLN A 65 -3.41 3.11 -0.83
N PRO A 66 -2.82 4.15 -1.41
CA PRO A 66 -2.91 4.42 -2.84
C PRO A 66 -2.04 3.46 -3.68
N TRP A 67 -1.09 2.79 -3.05
CA TRP A 67 -0.20 1.80 -3.66
C TRP A 67 -0.94 0.54 -4.09
N ARG A 68 -0.46 -0.05 -5.19
CA ARG A 68 -0.80 -1.39 -5.65
C ARG A 68 0.49 -2.09 -6.07
N PHE A 69 0.46 -3.41 -6.02
CA PHE A 69 1.63 -4.23 -6.29
C PHE A 69 1.30 -5.35 -7.28
N VAL A 70 2.23 -5.63 -8.18
CA VAL A 70 2.26 -6.88 -8.95
C VAL A 70 3.50 -7.65 -8.51
N LEU A 71 3.31 -8.86 -8.00
CA LEU A 71 4.39 -9.77 -7.64
C LEU A 71 4.75 -10.62 -8.85
N THR A 72 6.03 -10.87 -9.04
CA THR A 72 6.56 -11.91 -9.91
C THR A 72 7.40 -12.87 -9.07
N PRO A 73 7.88 -14.00 -9.64
CA PRO A 73 8.79 -14.89 -8.93
C PRO A 73 10.07 -14.22 -8.42
N THR A 74 10.52 -13.15 -9.06
CA THR A 74 11.82 -12.50 -8.77
C THR A 74 11.68 -11.07 -8.25
N GLU A 75 10.51 -10.44 -8.38
CA GLU A 75 10.38 -9.00 -8.22
C GLU A 75 9.01 -8.58 -7.66
N ILE A 76 8.94 -7.35 -7.16
CA ILE A 76 7.69 -6.68 -6.77
C ILE A 76 7.61 -5.34 -7.47
N LEU A 77 6.64 -5.18 -8.36
CA LEU A 77 6.34 -3.93 -9.04
C LEU A 77 5.37 -3.11 -8.18
N LEU A 78 5.73 -1.86 -7.85
CA LEU A 78 4.88 -0.90 -7.18
C LEU A 78 4.34 0.10 -8.20
N TYR A 79 3.04 0.36 -8.14
CA TYR A 79 2.39 1.38 -8.93
C TYR A 79 1.28 2.06 -8.14
N LYS A 80 0.79 3.18 -8.66
CA LYS A 80 -0.46 3.81 -8.23
C LYS A 80 -1.41 3.92 -9.41
N GLN A 81 -2.70 3.99 -9.13
CA GLN A 81 -3.68 4.32 -10.17
C GLN A 81 -3.51 5.80 -10.56
N SER A 82 -3.44 6.11 -11.85
CA SER A 82 -3.45 7.50 -12.31
C SER A 82 -4.77 8.14 -11.86
N ARG A 83 -4.71 9.35 -11.29
CA ARG A 83 -5.76 9.99 -10.47
C ARG A 83 -7.21 9.64 -10.88
N GLN A 84 -7.97 9.11 -9.91
CA GLN A 84 -9.41 9.35 -9.78
C GLN A 84 -9.74 10.59 -8.93
N MET A 85 -8.75 11.20 -8.25
CA MET A 85 -9.02 12.21 -7.23
C MET A 85 -8.80 13.62 -7.75
N LYS A 86 -9.84 14.47 -7.71
CA LYS A 86 -9.75 15.94 -7.76
C LYS A 86 -9.52 16.47 -6.33
N GLU A 87 -8.38 16.19 -5.73
CA GLU A 87 -8.01 16.79 -4.44
C GLU A 87 -6.84 17.77 -4.59
N ASP A 88 -6.90 18.87 -3.84
CA ASP A 88 -5.92 19.97 -3.87
C ASP A 88 -4.52 19.57 -3.37
N LYS A 89 -4.39 18.44 -2.67
CA LYS A 89 -3.12 17.94 -2.12
C LYS A 89 -2.92 16.48 -2.50
N ASP A 90 -1.83 16.20 -3.21
CA ASP A 90 -1.43 14.85 -3.59
C ASP A 90 -0.25 14.37 -2.73
N TYR A 91 -0.56 13.55 -1.72
CA TYR A 91 0.45 12.91 -0.86
C TYR A 91 0.88 11.54 -1.38
N THR A 92 0.41 11.12 -2.56
CA THR A 92 0.51 9.73 -3.00
C THR A 92 1.96 9.27 -3.18
N LEU A 93 2.82 10.12 -3.74
CA LEU A 93 4.24 9.77 -3.92
C LEU A 93 4.97 9.63 -2.57
N VAL A 94 4.65 10.47 -1.59
CA VAL A 94 5.18 10.35 -0.23
C VAL A 94 4.70 9.05 0.41
N ASP A 95 3.40 8.75 0.30
CA ASP A 95 2.82 7.49 0.77
C ASP A 95 3.49 6.27 0.09
N CYS A 96 3.83 6.37 -1.19
CA CYS A 96 4.59 5.35 -1.92
C CYS A 96 6.00 5.18 -1.36
N GLY A 97 6.73 6.26 -1.09
CA GLY A 97 8.05 6.19 -0.46
C GLY A 97 8.00 5.54 0.93
N ILE A 98 6.96 5.82 1.72
CA ILE A 98 6.73 5.19 3.03
C ILE A 98 6.57 3.67 2.88
N VAL A 99 5.71 3.20 1.97
CA VAL A 99 5.49 1.76 1.79
C VAL A 99 6.72 1.05 1.21
N MET A 100 7.48 1.71 0.34
CA MET A 100 8.77 1.21 -0.17
C MET A 100 9.77 0.96 0.97
N ALA A 101 9.85 1.88 1.93
CA ALA A 101 10.70 1.72 3.11
C ALA A 101 10.23 0.56 4.01
N HIS A 102 8.92 0.43 4.25
CA HIS A 102 8.37 -0.67 5.05
C HIS A 102 8.68 -2.03 4.43
N LEU A 103 8.50 -2.15 3.11
CA LEU A 103 8.82 -3.37 2.38
C LEU A 103 10.32 -3.68 2.46
N HIS A 104 11.19 -2.71 2.19
CA HIS A 104 12.64 -2.93 2.22
C HIS A 104 13.13 -3.32 3.63
N LEU A 105 12.64 -2.66 4.68
CA LEU A 105 13.01 -3.00 6.06
C LEU A 105 12.51 -4.39 6.46
N ALA A 106 11.31 -4.78 6.03
CA ALA A 106 10.80 -6.12 6.27
C ALA A 106 11.61 -7.19 5.53
N ALA A 107 12.00 -6.94 4.27
CA ALA A 107 12.90 -7.83 3.53
C ALA A 107 14.23 -8.02 4.28
N LYS A 108 14.85 -6.92 4.73
CA LYS A 108 16.07 -6.97 5.56
C LYS A 108 15.89 -7.75 6.85
N ALA A 109 14.78 -7.55 7.56
CA ALA A 109 14.48 -8.26 8.81
C ALA A 109 14.28 -9.78 8.60
N LEU A 110 13.83 -10.19 7.40
CA LEU A 110 13.71 -11.58 6.98
C LEU A 110 15.02 -12.16 6.43
N GLY A 111 16.12 -11.40 6.46
CA GLY A 111 17.42 -11.81 5.90
C GLY A 111 17.44 -11.85 4.37
N ARG A 112 16.46 -11.23 3.69
CA ARG A 112 16.41 -11.13 2.22
C ARG A 112 17.07 -9.84 1.76
N GLY A 113 18.06 -9.97 0.87
CA GLY A 113 18.63 -8.84 0.14
C GLY A 113 17.63 -8.28 -0.88
N GLY A 114 17.87 -7.04 -1.32
CA GLY A 114 17.13 -6.46 -2.44
C GLY A 114 17.25 -4.94 -2.51
N ALA A 115 16.84 -4.40 -3.65
CA ALA A 115 16.92 -2.99 -3.94
C ALA A 115 15.70 -2.52 -4.75
N TRP A 116 15.34 -1.25 -4.56
CA TRP A 116 14.38 -0.56 -5.41
C TRP A 116 15.07 0.03 -6.63
N TYR A 117 14.48 -0.18 -7.79
CA TYR A 117 14.82 0.47 -9.05
C TYR A 117 13.60 1.27 -9.53
N LEU A 118 13.81 2.49 -10.02
CA LEU A 118 12.74 3.41 -10.44
C LEU A 118 12.52 3.41 -11.95
N ASP A 119 13.11 2.43 -12.64
CA ASP A 119 13.13 2.23 -14.08
C ASP A 119 11.99 1.29 -14.52
N VAL A 120 10.76 1.62 -14.15
CA VAL A 120 9.58 0.82 -14.52
C VAL A 120 8.69 1.64 -15.42
N ASP A 121 8.58 1.22 -16.68
CA ASP A 121 7.71 1.87 -17.66
C ASP A 121 6.34 1.20 -17.76
N GLU A 122 6.26 -0.11 -17.47
CA GLU A 122 5.06 -0.91 -17.69
C GLU A 122 4.64 -1.71 -16.45
N ILE A 123 3.33 -1.84 -16.27
CA ILE A 123 2.71 -2.70 -15.27
C ILE A 123 1.88 -3.77 -16.00
N PRO A 124 2.27 -5.05 -15.93
CA PRO A 124 1.58 -6.11 -16.65
C PRO A 124 0.08 -6.19 -16.31
N GLY A 125 -0.77 -6.30 -17.34
CA GLY A 125 -2.22 -6.42 -17.18
C GLY A 125 -2.96 -5.15 -16.78
N ALA A 126 -2.28 -3.99 -16.68
CA ALA A 126 -2.93 -2.72 -16.41
C ALA A 126 -3.86 -2.32 -17.58
N ARG A 127 -5.18 -2.41 -17.37
CA ARG A 127 -6.20 -2.00 -18.35
C ARG A 127 -6.61 -0.53 -18.25
N ARG A 128 -6.21 0.13 -17.17
CA ARG A 128 -6.49 1.54 -16.90
C ARG A 128 -5.17 2.28 -16.75
N PRO A 129 -5.15 3.61 -16.97
CA PRO A 129 -3.97 4.41 -16.68
C PRO A 129 -3.48 4.18 -15.25
N VAL A 130 -2.22 3.79 -15.17
CA VAL A 130 -1.47 3.60 -13.94
C VAL A 130 -0.17 4.39 -14.04
N GLU A 131 0.36 4.77 -12.89
CA GLU A 131 1.68 5.38 -12.77
C GLU A 131 2.58 4.36 -12.07
N PRO A 132 3.51 3.72 -12.79
CA PRO A 132 4.58 2.94 -12.18
C PRO A 132 5.40 3.82 -11.22
N ILE A 133 5.84 3.23 -10.12
CA ILE A 133 6.67 3.93 -9.11
C ILE A 133 8.06 3.29 -9.02
N GLY A 134 8.13 1.95 -9.06
CA GLY A 134 9.40 1.26 -9.01
C GLY A 134 9.24 -0.25 -8.87
N ARG A 135 10.37 -0.95 -8.96
CA ARG A 135 10.49 -2.39 -8.89
C ARG A 135 11.47 -2.77 -7.78
N TYR A 136 11.02 -3.63 -6.88
CA TYR A 136 11.90 -4.23 -5.89
C TYR A 136 12.42 -5.55 -6.45
N SER A 137 13.74 -5.65 -6.63
CA SER A 137 14.39 -6.90 -7.05
C SER A 137 15.09 -7.52 -5.84
N PHE A 138 14.86 -8.80 -5.62
CA PHE A 138 15.57 -9.56 -4.59
C PHE A 138 16.99 -9.87 -5.07
N GLY A 139 17.96 -9.77 -4.15
CA GLY A 139 19.36 -10.09 -4.40
C GLY A 139 19.69 -11.55 -4.13
#